data_AF-A0A3P1XS72-F1
#
_entry.id   AF-A0A3P1XS72-F1
#
_cell.length_a   1.000
_cell.length_b   1.000
_cell.length_c   1.000
_cell.angle_alpha   90.00
_cell.angle_beta   90.00
_cell.angle_gamma   90.00
#
_symmetry.space_group_name_H-M   'P 1'
#
loop_
_entity.id
_entity.type
_entity.pdbx_description
1 polymer ?
#
loop_
_entity_poly.entity_id
_entity_poly.type
_entity_poly.pdbx_seq_one_letter_code
_entity_poly.pdbx_strand_id
1 'polypeptide(L)'
;MLLASGVNFGLKRTLPHIAGISVGFFVLVFAVGFGFAELFRAFPPLYTVVRIVGALYLIWLAWRIATAPAPSAGESRGKPLGFLGAALFQWVNPKGWVMAVGASANYLPAQADITLLLIVALTYTVVNAPSVGVWAGFGAAVQGWLRNPRNLRIFNITMAILLLVSLYPMLTAELK
;
A
#
# COMPACT_ATOMS: atom_id res chain seq x y z
N MET A 1 4.06 -4.22 2.31
CA MET A 1 4.03 -4.34 3.78
C MET A 1 3.44 -5.66 4.26
N LEU A 2 2.37 -6.18 3.67
CA LEU A 2 1.77 -7.44 4.14
C LEU A 2 2.61 -8.69 3.95
N LEU A 3 3.35 -8.80 2.85
CA LEU A 3 4.32 -9.89 2.71
C LEU A 3 5.28 -9.90 3.91
N ALA A 4 5.89 -8.74 4.21
CA ALA A 4 6.80 -8.61 5.35
C ALA A 4 6.09 -8.91 6.68
N SER A 5 4.83 -8.52 6.85
CA SER A 5 4.03 -8.87 8.02
C SER A 5 3.80 -10.39 8.13
N GLY A 6 3.50 -11.06 7.01
CA GLY A 6 3.37 -12.52 6.92
C GLY A 6 4.69 -13.23 7.25
N VAL A 7 5.81 -12.76 6.70
CA VAL A 7 7.15 -13.29 6.96
C VAL A 7 7.54 -13.13 8.44
N ASN A 8 7.24 -11.99 9.07
CA ASN A 8 7.68 -11.73 10.44
C ASN A 8 6.74 -12.32 11.50
N PHE A 9 5.43 -12.27 11.26
CA PHE A 9 4.40 -12.52 12.29
C PHE A 9 3.43 -13.66 11.95
N GLY A 10 3.49 -14.20 10.72
CA GLY A 10 2.55 -15.19 10.23
C GLY A 10 1.19 -14.60 9.85
N LEU A 11 0.32 -15.42 9.26
CA LEU A 11 -0.96 -14.98 8.72
C LEU A 11 -1.93 -14.51 9.81
N LYS A 12 -2.10 -15.29 10.89
CA LYS A 12 -3.06 -14.97 11.98
C LYS A 12 -2.83 -13.59 12.59
N ARG A 13 -1.57 -13.24 12.89
CA ARG A 13 -1.22 -11.92 13.46
C ARG A 13 -1.24 -10.78 12.43
N THR A 14 -1.35 -11.10 11.15
CA THR A 14 -1.43 -10.13 10.04
C THR A 14 -2.88 -9.78 9.68
N LEU A 15 -3.89 -10.51 10.18
CA LEU A 15 -5.31 -10.22 9.92
C LEU A 15 -5.73 -8.78 10.28
N PRO A 16 -5.34 -8.20 11.44
CA PRO A 16 -5.68 -6.80 11.75
C PRO A 16 -5.06 -5.82 10.74
N HIS A 17 -3.84 -6.11 10.26
CA HIS A 17 -3.17 -5.31 9.24
C HIS A 17 -3.93 -5.37 7.90
N ILE A 18 -4.35 -6.57 7.47
CA ILE A 18 -5.18 -6.77 6.26
C ILE A 18 -6.46 -5.94 6.36
N ALA A 19 -7.20 -6.08 7.46
CA ALA A 19 -8.45 -5.36 7.68
C ALA A 19 -8.22 -3.84 7.69
N GLY A 20 -7.14 -3.37 8.32
CA GLY A 20 -6.78 -1.96 8.33
C GLY A 20 -6.49 -1.39 6.95
N ILE A 21 -5.74 -2.12 6.11
CA ILE A 21 -5.51 -1.71 4.71
C ILE A 21 -6.84 -1.63 3.96
N SER A 22 -7.67 -2.67 4.05
CA SER A 22 -8.95 -2.72 3.32
C SER A 22 -9.89 -1.59 3.72
N VAL A 23 -10.08 -1.36 5.02
CA VAL A 23 -10.94 -0.27 5.51
C VAL A 23 -10.33 1.09 5.24
N GLY A 24 -9.03 1.28 5.47
CA GLY A 24 -8.36 2.56 5.18
C GLY A 24 -8.46 2.91 3.69
N PHE A 25 -8.35 1.92 2.82
CA PHE A 25 -8.43 2.12 1.37
C PHE A 25 -9.87 2.36 0.90
N PHE A 26 -10.86 1.67 1.48
CA PHE A 26 -12.27 1.99 1.31
C PHE A 26 -12.54 3.48 1.59
N VAL A 27 -12.13 3.95 2.76
CA VAL A 27 -12.36 5.34 3.18
C VAL A 27 -11.62 6.31 2.26
N LEU A 28 -10.40 5.98 1.83
CA LEU A 28 -9.66 6.80 0.88
C LEU A 28 -10.39 6.94 -0.46
N VAL A 29 -10.82 5.82 -1.07
CA VAL A 29 -11.58 5.84 -2.34
C VAL A 29 -12.88 6.61 -2.19
N PHE A 30 -13.62 6.36 -1.11
CA PHE A 30 -14.87 7.06 -0.82
C PHE A 30 -14.64 8.57 -0.67
N ALA A 31 -13.63 9.00 0.10
CA ALA A 31 -13.31 10.41 0.28
C ALA A 31 -12.92 11.10 -1.03
N VAL A 32 -12.08 10.45 -1.85
CA VAL A 32 -11.68 10.97 -3.16
C VAL A 32 -12.89 11.12 -4.08
N GLY A 33 -13.75 10.10 -4.14
CA GLY A 33 -14.98 10.12 -4.93
C GLY A 33 -16.01 11.14 -4.44
N PHE A 34 -16.06 11.42 -3.13
CA PHE A 34 -16.97 12.40 -2.53
C PHE A 34 -16.60 13.86 -2.83
N GLY A 35 -15.46 14.11 -3.47
CA GLY A 35 -15.05 15.44 -3.89
C GLY A 35 -13.68 15.87 -3.37
N PHE A 36 -12.96 15.01 -2.64
CA PHE A 36 -11.54 15.28 -2.33
C PHE A 36 -10.68 15.34 -3.61
N ALA A 37 -11.14 14.72 -4.70
CA ALA A 37 -10.55 14.91 -6.03
C ALA A 37 -10.65 16.36 -6.56
N GLU A 38 -11.72 17.09 -6.21
CA GLU A 38 -11.90 18.50 -6.62
C GLU A 38 -10.83 19.41 -6.00
N LEU A 39 -10.30 19.05 -4.82
CA LEU A 39 -9.19 19.77 -4.21
C LEU A 39 -7.93 19.74 -5.08
N PHE A 40 -7.65 18.61 -5.73
CA PHE A 40 -6.52 18.48 -6.65
C PHE A 40 -6.75 19.20 -7.98
N ARG A 41 -8.01 19.33 -8.42
CA ARG A 41 -8.36 20.15 -9.60
C ARG A 41 -8.24 21.64 -9.29
N ALA A 42 -8.70 22.06 -8.11
CA ALA A 42 -8.63 23.45 -7.66
C ALA A 42 -7.19 23.89 -7.33
N PHE A 43 -6.35 22.97 -6.84
CA PHE A 43 -4.94 23.25 -6.54
C PHE A 43 -3.99 22.19 -7.14
N PRO A 44 -3.73 22.25 -8.46
CA PRO A 44 -2.86 21.31 -9.15
C PRO A 44 -1.46 21.09 -8.53
N PRO A 45 -0.80 22.12 -7.93
CA PRO A 45 0.48 21.92 -7.25
C PRO A 45 0.44 20.89 -6.11
N LEU A 46 -0.71 20.70 -5.45
CA LEU A 46 -0.87 19.70 -4.38
C LEU A 46 -0.58 18.29 -4.86
N TYR A 47 -1.05 17.95 -6.06
CA TYR A 47 -0.83 16.64 -6.66
C TYR A 47 0.67 16.38 -6.84
N THR A 48 1.40 17.37 -7.38
CA THR A 48 2.84 17.31 -7.58
C THR A 48 3.59 17.14 -6.26
N VAL A 49 3.21 17.88 -5.21
CA VAL A 49 3.82 17.75 -3.88
C VAL A 49 3.61 16.35 -3.31
N VAL A 50 2.37 15.85 -3.29
CA VAL A 50 2.06 14.50 -2.80
C VAL A 50 2.81 13.44 -3.59
N ARG A 51 2.92 13.61 -4.91
CA ARG A 51 3.68 12.71 -5.80
C ARG A 51 5.16 12.68 -5.45
N ILE A 52 5.81 13.84 -5.33
CA ILE A 52 7.25 13.94 -5.03
C ILE A 52 7.54 13.37 -3.64
N VAL A 53 6.79 13.80 -2.61
CA VAL A 53 6.96 13.31 -1.23
C VAL A 53 6.77 11.80 -1.17
N GLY A 54 5.73 11.29 -1.84
CA GLY A 54 5.47 9.87 -1.94
C GLY A 54 6.60 9.09 -2.62
N ALA A 55 7.15 9.61 -3.72
CA ALA A 55 8.25 8.98 -4.43
C ALA A 55 9.53 8.92 -3.58
N LEU A 56 9.90 10.03 -2.94
CA LEU A 56 11.04 10.10 -2.02
C LEU A 56 10.88 9.12 -0.84
N TYR A 57 9.69 9.05 -0.27
CA TYR A 57 9.37 8.08 0.78
C TYR A 57 9.53 6.63 0.30
N LEU A 58 9.07 6.30 -0.90
CA LEU A 58 9.20 4.94 -1.43
C LEU A 58 10.65 4.57 -1.78
N ILE A 59 11.46 5.53 -2.22
CA ILE A 59 12.92 5.35 -2.40
C ILE A 59 13.59 5.06 -1.05
N TRP A 60 13.27 5.87 -0.03
CA TRP A 60 13.74 5.64 1.34
C TRP A 60 13.31 4.27 1.86
N LEU A 61 12.07 3.85 1.58
CA LEU A 61 11.55 2.56 1.99
C LEU A 61 12.28 1.41 1.25
N ALA A 62 12.57 1.55 -0.04
CA ALA A 62 13.35 0.57 -0.80
C ALA A 62 14.75 0.38 -0.19
N TRP A 63 15.41 1.47 0.20
CA TRP A 63 16.69 1.42 0.92
C TRP A 63 16.57 0.67 2.25
N ARG A 64 15.53 0.98 3.04
CA ARG A 64 15.25 0.31 4.32
C ARG A 64 14.98 -1.20 4.16
N ILE A 65 14.30 -1.60 3.08
CA ILE A 65 14.07 -3.02 2.77
C ILE A 65 15.40 -3.69 2.40
N ALA A 66 16.18 -3.09 1.48
CA ALA A 66 17.45 -3.66 1.00
C ALA A 66 18.49 -3.84 2.14
N THR A 67 18.46 -2.96 3.14
CA THR A 67 19.40 -2.94 4.26
C THR A 67 18.86 -3.60 5.53
N ALA A 68 17.65 -4.17 5.50
CA ALA A 68 17.06 -4.80 6.68
C ALA A 68 17.92 -5.99 7.17
N PRO A 69 18.30 -6.01 8.46
CA PRO A 69 19.14 -7.07 9.02
C PRO A 69 18.39 -8.40 9.08
N ALA A 70 19.14 -9.50 9.09
CA ALA A 70 18.57 -10.80 9.41
C ALA A 70 18.10 -10.81 10.87
N PRO A 71 16.91 -11.38 11.17
CA PRO A 71 16.47 -11.52 12.56
C PRO A 71 17.50 -12.31 13.36
N SER A 72 18.06 -11.70 14.39
CA SER A 72 18.96 -12.39 15.33
C SER A 72 18.14 -13.36 16.19
N ALA A 73 18.75 -14.50 16.56
CA ALA A 73 18.09 -15.46 17.44
C ALA A 73 17.92 -14.83 18.83
N GLY A 74 16.69 -14.45 19.18
CA GLY A 74 16.35 -13.90 20.50
C GLY A 74 15.80 -12.47 20.49
N GLU A 75 15.87 -11.73 19.38
CA GLU A 75 15.21 -10.43 19.29
C GLU A 75 13.69 -10.58 19.18
N SER A 76 12.99 -9.82 20.03
CA SER A 76 11.55 -9.59 19.90
C SER A 76 11.27 -9.04 18.50
N ARG A 77 10.72 -9.89 17.63
CA ARG A 77 10.10 -9.41 16.38
C ARG A 77 9.03 -8.43 16.83
N GLY A 78 9.24 -7.13 16.59
CA GLY A 78 8.39 -6.03 17.08
C GLY A 78 6.90 -6.20 16.78
N LYS A 79 6.04 -5.24 17.13
CA LYS A 79 4.60 -5.44 16.89
C LYS A 79 4.25 -5.31 15.39
N PRO A 80 3.40 -6.18 14.81
CA PRO A 80 2.84 -5.92 13.49
C PRO A 80 2.08 -4.60 13.50
N LEU A 81 2.06 -3.93 12.35
CA LEU A 81 1.20 -2.75 12.17
C LEU A 81 -0.25 -3.19 12.40
N GLY A 82 -0.88 -2.65 13.44
CA GLY A 82 -2.26 -2.99 13.79
C GLY A 82 -3.26 -2.38 12.82
N PHE A 83 -4.55 -2.67 13.03
CA PHE A 83 -5.65 -2.16 12.21
C PHE A 83 -5.58 -0.65 11.97
N LEU A 84 -5.51 0.14 13.05
CA LEU A 84 -5.53 1.59 12.94
C LEU A 84 -4.29 2.14 12.22
N GLY A 85 -3.10 1.62 12.55
CA GLY A 85 -1.87 2.01 11.88
C GLY A 85 -1.89 1.70 10.39
N ALA A 86 -2.44 0.55 10.00
CA ALA A 86 -2.58 0.14 8.61
C ALA A 86 -3.62 0.95 7.84
N ALA A 87 -4.71 1.36 8.49
CA ALA A 87 -5.73 2.23 7.93
C ALA A 87 -5.19 3.64 7.68
N LEU A 88 -4.54 4.24 8.69
CA LEU A 88 -3.91 5.55 8.58
C LEU A 88 -2.77 5.55 7.55
N PHE A 89 -2.03 4.44 7.43
CA PHE A 89 -0.97 4.33 6.43
C PHE A 89 -1.48 4.49 4.98
N GLN A 90 -2.75 4.17 4.69
CA GLN A 90 -3.29 4.35 3.34
C GLN A 90 -3.27 5.82 2.89
N TRP A 91 -3.39 6.76 3.83
CA TRP A 91 -3.42 8.20 3.55
C TRP A 91 -2.07 8.78 3.20
N VAL A 92 -0.98 8.12 3.58
CA VAL A 92 0.39 8.51 3.18
C VAL A 92 0.92 7.67 2.01
N ASN A 93 0.14 6.69 1.54
CA ASN A 93 0.52 5.80 0.45
C ASN A 93 0.20 6.47 -0.91
N PRO A 94 1.19 7.03 -1.63
CA PRO A 94 0.94 7.71 -2.90
C PRO A 94 0.36 6.78 -3.97
N LYS A 95 0.66 5.48 -3.90
CA LYS A 95 0.06 4.48 -4.81
C LYS A 95 -1.44 4.33 -4.57
N GLY A 96 -1.85 4.40 -3.30
CA GLY A 96 -3.26 4.41 -2.93
C GLY A 96 -3.98 5.62 -3.49
N TRP A 97 -3.38 6.80 -3.39
CA TRP A 97 -3.91 8.04 -3.98
C TRP A 97 -4.06 7.97 -5.49
N VAL A 98 -3.01 7.56 -6.22
CA VAL A 98 -3.08 7.41 -7.69
C VAL A 98 -4.22 6.48 -8.09
N MET A 99 -4.38 5.36 -7.38
CA MET A 99 -5.45 4.40 -7.65
C MET A 99 -6.84 4.96 -7.32
N ALA A 100 -7.01 5.67 -6.19
CA ALA A 100 -8.28 6.27 -5.79
C ALA A 100 -8.72 7.41 -6.71
N VAL A 101 -7.78 8.26 -7.14
CA VAL A 101 -8.02 9.32 -8.13
C VAL A 101 -8.35 8.71 -9.49
N GLY A 102 -7.61 7.68 -9.92
CA GLY A 102 -7.90 6.95 -11.14
C GLY A 102 -9.27 6.25 -11.11
N ALA A 103 -9.66 5.67 -9.97
CA ALA A 103 -10.97 5.07 -9.79
C ALA A 103 -12.08 6.13 -9.95
N SER A 104 -11.90 7.29 -9.33
CA SER A 104 -12.87 8.38 -9.40
C SER A 104 -12.95 8.94 -10.83
N ALA A 105 -11.83 9.16 -11.50
CA ALA A 105 -11.80 9.69 -12.85
C ALA A 105 -12.43 8.75 -13.90
N ASN A 106 -12.28 7.43 -13.73
CA ASN A 106 -12.76 6.45 -14.71
C ASN A 106 -14.19 5.95 -14.43
N TYR A 107 -14.63 5.93 -13.17
CA TYR A 107 -15.86 5.25 -12.77
C TYR A 107 -16.88 6.14 -12.05
N LEU A 108 -16.52 7.38 -11.67
CA LEU A 108 -17.44 8.30 -11.02
C LEU A 108 -17.71 9.52 -11.93
N PRO A 109 -18.89 9.57 -12.59
CA PRO A 109 -19.30 10.78 -13.32
C PRO A 109 -19.49 11.96 -12.35
N ALA A 110 -19.49 13.18 -12.88
CA ALA A 110 -19.58 14.40 -12.06
C ALA A 110 -20.86 14.48 -11.20
N GLN A 111 -21.95 13.80 -11.61
CA GLN A 111 -23.22 13.73 -10.89
C GLN A 111 -23.42 12.38 -10.16
N ALA A 112 -22.34 11.64 -9.90
CA ALA A 112 -22.42 10.37 -9.19
C ALA A 112 -23.08 10.55 -7.82
N ASP A 113 -24.08 9.70 -7.54
CA ASP A 113 -24.74 9.69 -6.24
C ASP A 113 -23.92 8.91 -5.20
N ILE A 114 -24.28 9.05 -3.93
CA ILE A 114 -23.59 8.36 -2.83
C ILE A 114 -23.64 6.83 -3.00
N THR A 115 -24.69 6.30 -3.63
CA THR A 115 -24.84 4.87 -3.92
C THR A 115 -23.72 4.37 -4.83
N LEU A 116 -23.46 5.06 -5.94
CA LEU A 116 -22.40 4.68 -6.87
C LEU A 116 -21.02 4.82 -6.23
N LEU A 117 -20.80 5.86 -5.40
CA LEU A 117 -19.57 6.03 -4.63
C LEU A 117 -19.31 4.83 -3.70
N LEU A 118 -20.35 4.39 -2.97
CA LEU A 118 -20.27 3.23 -2.10
C LEU A 118 -19.99 1.95 -2.88
N ILE A 119 -20.64 1.75 -4.03
CA ILE A 119 -20.41 0.59 -4.90
C ILE A 119 -18.95 0.55 -5.34
N VAL A 120 -18.41 1.65 -5.89
CA VAL A 120 -17.01 1.71 -6.34
C VAL A 120 -16.04 1.44 -5.19
N ALA A 121 -16.23 2.11 -4.05
CA ALA A 121 -15.36 1.92 -2.88
C ALA A 121 -15.43 0.47 -2.35
N LEU A 122 -16.62 -0.13 -2.30
CA LEU A 122 -16.80 -1.53 -1.89
C LEU A 122 -16.15 -2.50 -2.88
N THR A 123 -16.33 -2.30 -4.19
CA THR A 123 -15.71 -3.15 -5.22
C THR A 123 -14.18 -3.16 -5.06
N TYR A 124 -13.56 -1.99 -4.93
CA TYR A 124 -12.12 -1.89 -4.68
C TYR A 124 -11.70 -2.61 -3.39
N THR A 125 -12.52 -2.52 -2.34
CA THR A 125 -12.23 -3.15 -1.04
C THR A 125 -12.36 -4.68 -1.09
N VAL A 126 -13.42 -5.18 -1.74
CA VAL A 126 -13.69 -6.62 -1.91
C VAL A 126 -12.62 -7.28 -2.77
N VAL A 127 -12.08 -6.58 -3.77
CA VAL A 127 -10.94 -7.07 -4.58
C VAL A 127 -9.62 -6.93 -3.82
N ASN A 128 -9.43 -5.83 -3.08
CA ASN A 128 -8.21 -5.58 -2.32
C ASN A 128 -7.99 -6.62 -1.22
N ALA A 129 -9.00 -6.90 -0.39
CA ALA A 129 -8.88 -7.80 0.77
C ALA A 129 -8.27 -9.19 0.45
N PRO A 130 -8.77 -9.95 -0.55
CA PRO A 130 -8.17 -11.23 -0.92
C PRO A 130 -6.80 -11.05 -1.57
N SER A 131 -6.60 -10.02 -2.40
CA SER A 131 -5.29 -9.74 -3.03
C SER A 131 -4.19 -9.51 -1.99
N VAL A 132 -4.45 -8.66 -1.01
CA VAL A 132 -3.50 -8.38 0.07
C VAL A 132 -3.40 -9.59 1.02
N GLY A 133 -4.48 -10.36 1.18
CA GLY A 133 -4.48 -11.65 1.88
C GLY A 133 -3.54 -12.69 1.27
N VAL A 134 -3.52 -12.82 -0.07
CA VAL A 134 -2.58 -13.69 -0.80
C VAL A 134 -1.14 -13.28 -0.52
N TRP A 135 -0.83 -11.99 -0.52
CA TRP A 135 0.50 -11.49 -0.17
C TRP A 135 0.91 -11.82 1.26
N ALA A 136 0.00 -11.71 2.23
CA ALA A 136 0.26 -12.09 3.61
C ALA A 136 0.48 -13.62 3.76
N GLY A 137 -0.36 -14.42 3.08
CA GLY A 137 -0.26 -15.88 3.07
C GLY A 137 1.05 -16.35 2.44
N PHE A 138 1.43 -15.78 1.30
CA PHE A 138 2.71 -16.04 0.66
C PHE A 138 3.88 -15.71 1.58
N GLY A 139 3.86 -14.54 2.24
CA GLY A 139 4.87 -14.17 3.22
C GLY A 139 4.99 -15.18 4.37
N ALA A 140 3.87 -15.66 4.88
CA ALA A 140 3.85 -16.69 5.92
C ALA A 140 4.41 -18.03 5.41
N ALA A 141 4.11 -18.42 4.17
CA ALA A 141 4.59 -19.66 3.56
C ALA A 141 6.10 -19.67 3.34
N VAL A 142 6.69 -18.55 2.89
CA VAL A 142 8.14 -18.44 2.64
C VAL A 142 8.96 -18.12 3.89
N GLN A 143 8.33 -17.93 5.05
CA GLN A 143 8.98 -17.54 6.30
C GLN A 143 10.15 -18.47 6.67
N GLY A 144 9.99 -19.79 6.50
CA GLY A 144 11.04 -20.77 6.81
C GLY A 144 12.27 -20.63 5.92
N TRP A 145 12.07 -20.40 4.62
CA TRP A 145 13.14 -20.22 3.63
C TRP A 145 13.94 -18.94 3.85
N LEU A 146 13.27 -17.88 4.33
CA LEU A 146 13.87 -16.58 4.65
C LEU A 146 14.62 -16.55 5.99
N ARG A 147 14.67 -17.66 6.74
CA ARG A 147 15.54 -17.77 7.94
C ARG A 147 17.01 -17.82 7.56
N ASN A 148 17.34 -18.27 6.34
CA ASN A 148 18.71 -18.23 5.84
C ASN A 148 19.10 -16.78 5.48
N PRO A 149 20.17 -16.22 6.06
CA PRO A 149 20.60 -14.84 5.81
C PRO A 149 20.85 -14.53 4.33
N ARG A 150 21.36 -15.50 3.56
CA ARG A 150 21.60 -15.33 2.12
C ARG A 150 20.29 -15.18 1.36
N ASN A 151 19.30 -16.04 1.65
CA ASN A 151 17.99 -15.99 0.99
C ASN A 151 17.25 -14.70 1.33
N LEU A 152 17.32 -14.28 2.61
CA LEU A 152 16.74 -13.01 3.05
C LEU A 152 17.38 -11.81 2.33
N ARG A 153 18.71 -11.80 2.17
CA ARG A 153 19.42 -10.73 1.47
C ARG A 153 18.98 -10.66 0.00
N ILE A 154 18.93 -11.79 -0.70
CA ILE A 154 18.46 -11.87 -2.09
C ILE A 154 17.01 -11.37 -2.18
N PHE A 155 16.14 -11.88 -1.30
CA PHE A 155 14.74 -11.50 -1.26
C PHE A 155 14.54 -9.98 -1.05
N ASN A 156 15.25 -9.40 -0.07
CA ASN A 156 15.17 -7.98 0.25
C ASN A 156 15.66 -7.10 -0.92
N ILE A 157 16.76 -7.48 -1.57
CA ILE A 157 17.28 -6.75 -2.75
C ILE A 157 16.28 -6.82 -3.90
N THR A 158 15.74 -8.01 -4.20
CA THR A 158 14.71 -8.17 -5.24
C THR A 158 13.48 -7.32 -4.96
N MET A 159 12.97 -7.32 -3.72
CA MET A 159 11.82 -6.50 -3.34
C MET A 159 12.10 -5.00 -3.44
N ALA A 160 13.30 -4.55 -3.07
CA ALA A 160 13.70 -3.16 -3.19
C ALA A 160 13.77 -2.72 -4.67
N ILE A 161 14.36 -3.54 -5.54
CA ILE A 161 14.42 -3.29 -6.98
C ILE A 161 13.01 -3.22 -7.56
N LEU A 162 12.15 -4.20 -7.28
CA LEU A 162 10.76 -4.20 -7.74
C LEU A 162 9.99 -2.97 -7.25
N LEU A 163 10.24 -2.52 -6.02
CA LEU A 163 9.65 -1.31 -5.49
C LEU A 163 10.11 -0.07 -6.27
N LEU A 164 11.40 0.06 -6.56
CA LEU A 164 11.93 1.17 -7.36
C LEU A 164 11.40 1.15 -8.79
N VAL A 165 11.39 -0.02 -9.44
CA VAL A 165 10.83 -0.18 -10.80
C VAL A 165 9.35 0.21 -10.83
N SER A 166 8.59 -0.13 -9.79
CA SER A 166 7.18 0.26 -9.71
C SER A 166 6.93 1.76 -9.56
N LEU A 167 7.97 2.57 -9.32
CA LEU A 167 7.87 4.03 -9.34
C LEU A 167 7.84 4.59 -10.76
N TYR A 168 8.28 3.82 -11.77
CA TYR A 168 8.36 4.30 -13.15
C TYR A 168 7.04 4.92 -13.63
N PRO A 169 5.88 4.25 -13.56
CA PRO A 169 4.62 4.84 -14.02
C PRO A 169 4.23 6.10 -13.24
N MET A 170 4.58 6.18 -11.96
CA MET A 170 4.29 7.34 -11.11
C MET A 170 5.14 8.56 -11.49
N LEU A 171 6.38 8.33 -11.92
CA LEU A 171 7.32 9.37 -12.33
C LEU A 171 7.09 9.81 -13.78
N THR A 172 6.67 8.89 -14.65
CA THR A 172 6.45 9.13 -16.08
C THR A 172 5.01 9.42 -16.45
N ALA A 173 4.05 9.31 -15.52
CA ALA A 173 2.70 9.81 -15.75
C ALA A 173 2.76 11.33 -15.92
N GLU A 174 2.80 11.78 -17.18
CA GLU A 174 2.48 13.14 -17.56
C GLU A 174 0.96 13.33 -17.50
N LEU A 175 0.55 14.47 -16.96
CA LEU A 175 -0.84 14.90 -16.96
C LEU A 175 -1.30 15.02 -18.43
N LYS A 176 -2.24 14.18 -18.83
CA LYS A 176 -3.13 14.47 -19.96
C LYS A 176 -4.46 14.99 -19.42
#